data_AF-A0A0L0F5E9-F1
#
_entry.id   AF-A0A0L0F5E9-F1
#
_cell.length_a   1.000
_cell.length_b   1.000
_cell.length_c   1.000
_cell.angle_alpha   90.00
_cell.angle_beta   90.00
_cell.angle_gamma   90.00
#
_symmetry.space_group_name_H-M   'P 1'
#
loop_
_entity.id
_entity.type
_entity.pdbx_description
1 polymer ?
#
loop_
_entity_poly.entity_id
_entity_poly.type
_entity_poly.pdbx_seq_one_letter_code
_entity_poly.pdbx_strand_id
1 'polypeptide(L)' 'MNKIREIYSMGHSRIPVYRDNIQDITGCMMIKDLSLLDPDDATPLSQVELKPLQQVSEKYALFSMMNDFLTGECML' A
#
# COMPACT_ATOMS: atom_id res chain seq x y z
N MET A 1 12.20 -16.60 -9.69
CA MET A 1 12.18 -15.95 -8.37
C MET A 1 10.73 -15.69 -7.99
N ASN A 2 10.31 -16.10 -6.80
CA ASN A 2 8.94 -15.89 -6.35
C ASN A 2 8.83 -14.45 -5.80
N LYS A 3 8.23 -13.55 -6.58
CA LYS A 3 8.06 -12.12 -6.23
C LYS A 3 7.34 -11.92 -4.90
N ILE A 4 6.40 -12.81 -4.56
CA ILE A 4 5.66 -12.76 -3.30
C ILE A 4 6.61 -13.00 -2.11
N ARG A 5 7.59 -13.90 -2.23
CA ARG A 5 8.60 -14.11 -1.18
C ARG A 5 9.51 -12.89 -0.97
N GLU A 6 9.91 -12.24 -2.05
CA GLU A 6 10.72 -11.01 -1.97
C GLU A 6 9.94 -9.92 -1.21
N ILE A 7 8.67 -9.73 -1.55
CA ILE A 7 7.77 -8.80 -0.88
C ILE A 7 7.65 -9.12 0.63
N TYR A 8 7.41 -10.38 1.00
CA TYR A 8 7.35 -10.78 2.41
C TYR A 8 8.67 -10.52 3.16
N SER A 9 9.81 -10.74 2.50
CA SER A 9 11.13 -10.56 3.12
C SER A 9 11.46 -9.10 3.46
N MET A 10 10.82 -8.14 2.79
CA MET A 10 11.00 -6.71 3.07
C MET A 10 10.36 -6.27 4.40
N GLY A 11 9.41 -7.05 4.94
CA GLY A 11 8.83 -6.80 6.26
C GLY A 11 7.88 -5.59 6.33
N HIS A 12 7.39 -5.10 5.19
CA HIS A 12 6.41 -4.01 5.14
C HIS A 12 5.00 -4.57 5.08
N SER A 13 4.09 -4.10 5.94
CA SER A 13 2.68 -4.52 5.90
C SER A 13 1.90 -3.88 4.74
N ARG A 14 2.40 -2.76 4.21
CA ARG A 14 1.72 -1.88 3.28
C ARG A 14 2.68 -1.39 2.22
N ILE A 15 2.29 -1.51 0.96
CA ILE A 15 3.14 -1.20 -0.18
C ILE A 15 2.40 -0.26 -1.14
N PRO A 16 2.89 0.98 -1.35
CA PRO A 16 2.37 1.86 -2.38
C PRO A 16 2.55 1.26 -3.77
N VAL A 17 1.52 1.33 -4.60
CA VAL A 17 1.52 0.88 -5.99
C VAL A 17 1.39 2.09 -6.89
N TYR A 18 2.28 2.19 -7.87
CA TYR A 18 2.27 3.24 -8.89
C TYR A 18 1.99 2.64 -10.27
N ARG A 19 1.53 3.47 -11.22
CA ARG A 19 1.27 3.04 -12.59
C ARG A 19 2.48 3.23 -13.50
N ASP A 20 2.80 4.47 -13.83
CA ASP A 20 3.83 4.81 -14.82
C ASP A 20 5.08 5.44 -14.18
N ASN A 21 4.87 6.24 -13.13
CA ASN A 21 5.91 6.97 -12.42
C ASN A 21 5.71 6.81 -10.91
N ILE A 22 6.79 6.78 -10.13
CA ILE A 22 6.74 6.74 -8.66
C ILE A 22 5.99 7.94 -8.05
N GLN A 23 5.84 9.04 -8.80
CA GLN A 23 5.01 10.17 -8.41
C GLN A 23 3.50 9.94 -8.61
N ASP A 24 3.12 8.96 -9.44
CA ASP A 24 1.73 8.57 -9.73
C ASP A 24 1.33 7.33 -8.93
N ILE A 25 1.24 7.51 -7.61
CA ILE A 25 0.82 6.45 -6.69
C ILE A 25 -0.70 6.29 -6.77
N THR A 26 -1.16 5.14 -7.26
CA THR A 26 -2.58 4.85 -7.47
C THR A 26 -3.28 4.29 -6.24
N GLY A 27 -2.53 3.76 -5.27
CA GLY A 27 -3.08 3.22 -4.03
C GLY A 27 -2.05 2.45 -3.22
N CYS A 28 -2.53 1.76 -2.19
CA CYS A 28 -1.71 0.95 -1.29
C CYS A 28 -2.23 -0.48 -1.21
N MET A 29 -1.34 -1.45 -1.40
CA MET A 29 -1.63 -2.87 -1.24
C MET A 29 -1.30 -3.32 0.17
N MET A 30 -2.18 -4.11 0.81
CA MET A 30 -1.85 -4.78 2.07
C MET A 30 -1.28 -6.17 1.82
N ILE A 31 -0.18 -6.51 2.50
CA ILE A 31 0.49 -7.81 2.32
C ILE A 31 -0.36 -9.00 2.76
N LYS A 32 -1.28 -8.80 3.70
CA LYS A 32 -2.23 -9.84 4.09
C LYS A 32 -3.12 -10.28 2.92
N ASP A 33 -3.41 -9.40 1.97
CA ASP A 33 -4.29 -9.72 0.84
C ASP A 33 -3.57 -10.63 -0.16
N LEU A 34 -2.23 -10.56 -0.23
CA LEU A 34 -1.41 -11.50 -1.00
C LEU A 34 -1.39 -12.91 -0.41
N SER A 35 -1.67 -13.08 0.88
CA SER A 35 -1.69 -14.41 1.51
C SER A 35 -2.87 -15.29 1.07
N LEU A 36 -3.87 -14.66 0.44
CA LEU A 36 -5.05 -15.32 -0.12
C LEU A 36 -4.84 -15.77 -1.57
N LEU A 37 -3.74 -15.39 -2.21
CA LEU A 37 -3.46 -15.67 -3.61
C LEU A 37 -2.55 -16.90 -3.75
N ASP A 38 -2.83 -17.74 -4.74
CA ASP A 38 -1.91 -18.81 -5.15
C ASP A 38 -0.77 -18.21 -6.00
N PRO A 39 0.51 -18.39 -5.61
CA PRO A 39 1.64 -17.97 -6.42
C PRO A 39 1.69 -18.59 -7.82
N ASP A 40 1.10 -19.78 -8.02
CA ASP A 40 1.11 -20.49 -9.29
C ASP A 40 0.08 -19.93 -10.30
N ASP A 41 -0.96 -19.24 -9.81
CA ASP A 41 -1.97 -18.59 -10.65
C ASP A 41 -1.45 -17.32 -11.35
N ALA A 42 -0.29 -16.81 -10.93
CA ALA A 42 0.35 -15.60 -11.48
C ALA A 42 -0.62 -14.39 -11.58
N THR A 43 -1.48 -14.23 -10.56
CA THR A 43 -2.49 -13.18 -10.49
C THR A 43 -1.88 -11.80 -10.73
N PRO A 44 -2.37 -11.03 -11.72
CA PRO A 44 -1.85 -9.70 -12.02
C PRO A 44 -2.18 -8.72 -10.88
N LEU A 45 -1.27 -7.79 -10.61
CA LEU A 45 -1.44 -6.76 -9.56
C LEU A 45 -2.71 -5.92 -9.77
N SER A 46 -3.17 -5.74 -11.01
CA SER A 46 -4.40 -5.03 -11.33
C SER A 46 -5.67 -5.68 -10.80
N GLN A 47 -5.62 -6.96 -10.42
CA GLN A 47 -6.74 -7.69 -9.80
C GLN A 47 -6.66 -7.70 -8.27
N VAL A 48 -5.56 -7.22 -7.69
CA VAL A 48 -5.43 -7.05 -6.25
C VAL A 48 -6.11 -5.76 -5.83
N GLU A 49 -6.95 -5.83 -4.82
CA GLU A 49 -7.64 -4.65 -4.30
C GLU A 49 -6.62 -3.68 -3.70
N LEU A 50 -6.56 -2.46 -4.22
CA LEU A 50 -5.74 -1.38 -3.67
C LEU A 50 -6.60 -0.49 -2.77
N LYS A 51 -6.12 -0.23 -1.57
CA LYS A 51 -6.75 0.73 -0.66
C LYS A 51 -6.37 2.15 -1.08
N PRO A 52 -7.30 3.12 -0.98
CA PRO A 52 -7.01 4.51 -1.30
C PRO A 52 -5.97 5.04 -0.32
N LEU A 53 -5.02 5.82 -0.85
CA LEU A 53 -4.05 6.53 -0.02
C LEU A 53 -4.55 7.94 0.25
N GLN A 54 -4.50 8.34 1.52
CA GLN A 54 -4.73 9.73 1.86
C GLN A 54 -3.52 10.57 1.46
N GLN A 55 -3.80 11.63 0.71
CA GLN A 55 -2.80 12.61 0.31
C GLN A 55 -2.88 13.80 1.25
N VAL A 56 -1.72 14.23 1.74
CA VAL A 56 -1.58 15.37 2.64
C VAL A 56 -0.70 16.42 1.98
N SER A 57 -1.02 17.69 2.21
CA SER A 57 -0.18 18.79 1.73
C SER A 57 1.14 18.82 2.50
N GLU A 58 2.23 19.27 1.85
CA GLU A 58 3.53 19.50 2.51
C GLU A 58 3.43 20.54 3.65
N LYS A 59 2.43 21.42 3.59
CA LYS A 59 2.17 22.43 4.63
C LYS A 59 1.36 21.89 5.81
N TYR A 60 0.96 20.62 5.76
CA TYR A 60 0.12 20.02 6.79
C TYR A 60 0.91 19.81 8.08
N ALA A 61 0.37 20.29 9.20
CA ALA A 61 1.07 20.23 10.47
C ALA A 61 1.18 18.78 10.96
N LEU A 62 2.37 18.38 11.41
CA LEU A 62 2.63 17.01 11.90
C LEU A 62 1.73 16.63 13.09
N PHE A 63 1.38 17.59 13.95
CA PHE A 63 0.46 17.35 15.05
C PHE A 63 -0.96 17.03 14.57
N SER A 64 -1.43 17.74 13.55
CA SER A 64 -2.72 17.45 12.92
C SER A 64 -2.69 16.07 12.26
N MET A 65 -1.62 15.76 11.52
CA MET A 65 -1.42 14.42 10.92
C MET A 65 -1.42 13.30 11.96
N MET A 66 -0.75 13.50 13.10
CA MET A 66 -0.78 12.54 14.20
C MET A 66 -2.19 12.33 14.74
N ASN A 67 -2.99 13.39 14.88
CA ASN A 67 -4.38 13.23 15.32
C ASN A 67 -5.22 12.46 14.30
N ASP A 68 -5.05 12.71 13.00
CA ASP A 68 -5.78 11.98 11.96
C ASP A 68 -5.43 10.47 11.97
N PHE A 69 -4.17 10.13 12.28
CA PHE A 69 -3.77 8.74 12.50
C PHE A 69 -4.49 8.11 13.70
N LEU A 70 -4.67 8.88 14.79
CA LEU A 70 -5.32 8.41 16.01
C LEU A 70 -6.84 8.27 15.86
N THR A 71 -7.49 9.15 15.09
CA THR A 71 -8.93 9.05 14.79
C THR A 71 -9.24 7.90 13.83
N GLY A 72 -8.21 7.37 13.16
CA GLY A 72 -8.36 6.36 12.11
C GLY A 72 -8.84 6.96 10.78
N GLU A 73 -8.97 8.29 10.70
CA GLU A 73 -9.30 8.96 9.45
C GLU A 73 -8.13 8.84 8.48
N CYS A 74 -6.89 8.94 8.96
CA CYS A 74 -5.69 8.65 8.19
C CYS A 74 -5.13 7.31 8.62
N MET A 75 -5.70 6.19 8.16
CA MET A 75 -4.97 4.93 8.18
C MET A 75 -4.27 4.77 6.82
N LEU A 76 -3.01 5.18 6.76
CA LEU A 76 -2.08 4.63 5.75
C LEU A 76 -2.02 3.12 5.97
#